data_AF-A0A2G2YKD5-F1
#
_entry.id   AF-A0A2G2YKD5-F1
#
_cell.length_a   1.000
_cell.length_b   1.000
_cell.length_c   1.000
_cell.angle_alpha   90.00
_cell.angle_beta   90.00
_cell.angle_gamma   90.00
#
_symmetry.space_group_name_H-M   'P 1'
#
loop_
_entity.id
_entity.type
_entity.pdbx_description
1 polymer ?
#
loop_
_entity_poly.entity_id
_entity_poly.type
_entity_poly.pdbx_seq_one_letter_code
_entity_poly.pdbx_strand_id
1 'polypeptide(L)'
;MGPSANIQLPTQAEEERNCTYAMQLMSSSVLPVVLHSTIQLDVFEILAKDKATKLSALEIVSHMPNCKNPDAATMLDRMLYVLASYSLLDCSVVKEENGVMKRVYVLGTM
;
A
#
# COMPACT_ATOMS: atom_id res chain seq x y z
N MET A 1 34.21 1.70 44.11
CA MET A 1 34.37 1.75 42.63
C MET A 1 33.14 1.08 42.04
N GLY A 2 32.16 1.88 41.60
CA GLY A 2 30.94 1.34 40.98
C GLY A 2 31.26 0.82 39.57
N PRO A 3 30.45 -0.10 39.01
CA PRO A 3 30.71 -0.61 37.68
C PRO A 3 30.49 0.53 36.70
N SER A 4 31.57 0.93 36.01
CA SER A 4 31.45 1.78 34.82
C SER A 4 30.56 1.05 33.83
N ALA A 5 29.34 1.54 33.65
CA ALA A 5 28.46 1.03 32.60
C ALA A 5 29.18 1.25 31.27
N ASN A 6 29.59 0.14 30.64
CA ASN A 6 30.18 0.18 29.32
C ASN A 6 29.03 0.55 28.35
N ILE A 7 28.95 1.82 27.96
CA ILE A 7 27.92 2.29 27.03
C ILE A 7 28.31 1.75 25.66
N GLN A 8 27.76 0.59 25.31
CA GLN A 8 27.87 0.05 23.96
C GLN A 8 27.10 1.00 23.03
N LEU A 9 27.83 1.76 22.21
CA LEU A 9 27.22 2.58 21.17
C LEU A 9 26.51 1.66 20.16
N PRO A 10 25.31 2.04 19.68
CA PRO A 10 24.60 1.24 18.69
C PRO A 10 25.45 1.13 17.41
N THR A 11 25.39 -0.04 16.80
CA THR A 11 25.99 -0.27 15.48
C THR A 11 25.21 0.49 14.41
N GLN A 12 25.85 0.80 13.28
CA GLN A 12 25.19 1.48 12.15
C GLN A 12 23.90 0.77 11.70
N ALA A 13 23.88 -0.57 11.71
CA ALA A 13 22.70 -1.36 11.35
C ALA A 13 21.58 -1.29 12.42
N GLU A 14 21.92 -1.08 13.70
CA GLU A 14 20.94 -0.82 14.75
C GLU A 14 20.33 0.57 14.63
N GLU A 15 21.16 1.57 14.34
CA GLU A 15 20.69 2.94 14.10
C GLU A 15 19.74 3.01 12.91
N GLU A 16 20.10 2.38 11.78
CA GLU A 16 19.25 2.33 10.59
C GLU A 16 17.90 1.67 10.87
N ARG A 17 17.89 0.51 11.55
CA ARG A 17 16.65 -0.18 11.96
C ARG A 17 15.80 0.67 12.89
N ASN A 18 16.41 1.35 13.85
CA ASN A 18 15.70 2.23 14.78
C ASN A 18 15.08 3.43 14.04
N CYS A 19 15.80 4.03 13.10
CA CYS A 19 15.29 5.09 12.24
C CYS A 19 14.11 4.62 11.39
N THR A 20 14.21 3.46 10.73
CA THR A 20 13.10 2.89 9.95
C THR A 20 11.89 2.59 10.84
N TYR A 21 12.11 2.02 12.03
CA TYR A 21 11.02 1.74 12.96
C TYR A 21 10.35 3.02 13.47
N ALA A 22 11.12 4.06 13.80
CA ALA A 22 10.56 5.36 14.18
C ALA A 22 9.72 5.97 13.04
N MET A 23 10.19 5.87 11.78
CA MET A 23 9.40 6.29 10.62
C MET A 23 8.09 5.50 10.47
N GLN A 24 8.14 4.19 10.68
CA GLN A 24 6.94 3.34 10.64
C GLN A 24 5.95 3.72 11.76
N LEU A 25 6.43 4.00 12.98
CA LEU A 25 5.59 4.47 14.08
C LEU A 25 4.96 5.83 13.78
N MET A 26 5.72 6.78 13.24
CA MET A 26 5.22 8.10 12.82
C MET A 26 4.12 8.01 11.76
N SER A 27 4.18 6.99 10.91
CA SER A 27 3.21 6.72 9.82
C SER A 27 2.22 5.60 10.15
N SER A 28 2.15 5.16 11.40
CA SER A 28 1.38 3.97 11.81
C SER A 28 -0.12 4.08 11.55
N SER A 29 -0.67 5.29 11.50
CA SER A 29 -2.08 5.55 11.19
C SER A 29 -2.43 5.40 9.71
N VAL A 30 -1.44 5.40 8.82
CA VAL A 30 -1.68 5.37 7.36
C VAL A 30 -2.39 4.09 6.95
N LEU A 31 -1.90 2.92 7.39
CA LEU A 31 -2.51 1.64 7.05
C LEU A 31 -3.99 1.55 7.46
N PRO A 32 -4.39 1.75 8.73
CA PRO A 32 -5.79 1.61 9.14
C PRO A 32 -6.71 2.61 8.44
N VAL A 33 -6.26 3.84 8.19
CA VAL A 33 -7.06 4.85 7.46
C VAL A 33 -7.25 4.46 6.00
N VAL A 34 -6.19 3.99 5.34
CA VAL A 34 -6.24 3.53 3.95
C VAL A 34 -7.17 2.32 3.84
N LEU A 35 -7.02 1.32 4.70
CA LEU A 35 -7.86 0.12 4.72
C LEU A 35 -9.33 0.46 4.93
N HIS A 36 -9.64 1.31 5.92
CA HIS A 36 -11.01 1.76 6.16
C HIS A 36 -11.60 2.47 4.94
N SER A 37 -10.82 3.35 4.32
CA SER A 37 -11.26 4.12 3.16
C SER A 37 -11.49 3.23 1.93
N THR A 38 -10.64 2.23 1.67
CA THR A 38 -10.85 1.29 0.55
C THR A 38 -12.03 0.35 0.77
N ILE A 39 -12.36 0.03 2.03
CA ILE A 39 -13.62 -0.67 2.37
C ILE A 39 -14.82 0.22 2.04
N GLN A 40 -14.81 1.49 2.44
CA GLN A 40 -15.91 2.43 2.16
C GLN A 40 -16.11 2.74 0.66
N LEU A 41 -15.06 2.53 -0.15
CA LEU A 41 -15.09 2.68 -1.60
C LEU A 41 -15.41 1.36 -2.32
N ASP A 42 -15.78 0.30 -1.59
CA ASP A 42 -16.10 -1.03 -2.11
C ASP A 42 -14.99 -1.66 -2.99
N VAL A 43 -13.74 -1.24 -2.78
CA VAL A 43 -12.59 -1.67 -3.60
C VAL A 43 -12.41 -3.18 -3.54
N PHE A 44 -12.53 -3.76 -2.36
CA PHE A 44 -12.41 -5.21 -2.17
C PHE A 44 -13.54 -5.97 -2.87
N GLU A 45 -14.76 -5.42 -2.88
CA GLU A 45 -15.88 -6.02 -3.61
C GLU A 45 -15.65 -5.96 -5.12
N ILE A 46 -15.16 -4.81 -5.62
CA ILE A 46 -14.82 -4.64 -7.04
C ILE A 46 -13.75 -5.67 -7.47
N LEU A 47 -12.69 -5.84 -6.67
CA LEU A 47 -11.63 -6.83 -6.92
C LEU A 47 -12.13 -8.28 -6.77
N ALA A 48 -13.13 -8.53 -5.91
CA ALA A 48 -13.68 -9.86 -5.69
C ALA A 48 -14.65 -10.33 -6.80
N LYS A 49 -15.21 -9.40 -7.59
CA LYS A 49 -16.18 -9.72 -8.66
C LYS A 49 -15.63 -10.72 -9.67
N ASP A 50 -14.34 -10.64 -9.97
CA ASP A 50 -13.64 -11.62 -10.79
C ASP A 50 -12.31 -11.96 -10.14
N LYS A 51 -12.30 -13.05 -9.36
CA LYS A 51 -11.15 -13.50 -8.57
C LYS A 51 -9.87 -13.72 -9.39
N ALA A 52 -9.97 -13.92 -10.71
CA ALA A 52 -8.82 -14.12 -11.58
C ALA A 52 -8.31 -12.82 -12.22
N THR A 53 -9.03 -11.71 -12.08
CA THR A 53 -8.76 -10.48 -12.82
C THR A 53 -7.94 -9.51 -11.97
N LYS A 54 -6.76 -9.17 -12.49
CA LYS A 54 -5.95 -8.08 -11.95
C LYS A 54 -6.47 -6.77 -12.53
N LEU A 55 -6.80 -5.82 -11.66
CA LEU A 55 -7.32 -4.51 -12.07
C LEU A 55 -6.34 -3.39 -11.72
N SER A 56 -6.16 -2.45 -12.64
CA SER A 56 -5.50 -1.18 -12.37
C SER A 56 -6.41 -0.25 -11.57
N ALA A 57 -5.85 0.77 -10.93
CA ALA A 57 -6.63 1.75 -10.19
C ALA A 57 -7.66 2.48 -11.08
N LEU A 58 -7.34 2.73 -12.36
CA LEU A 58 -8.28 3.32 -13.31
C LEU A 58 -9.48 2.41 -13.58
N GLU A 59 -9.23 1.11 -13.76
CA GLU A 59 -10.30 0.12 -13.94
C GLU A 59 -11.13 -0.01 -12.66
N ILE A 60 -10.52 0.03 -11.47
CA ILE A 60 -11.30 -0.02 -10.22
C ILE A 60 -12.21 1.22 -10.10
N VAL A 61 -11.69 2.42 -10.39
CA VAL A 61 -12.48 3.67 -10.36
C VAL A 61 -13.61 3.65 -11.39
N SER A 62 -13.45 3.03 -12.56
CA SER A 62 -14.53 2.97 -13.57
C SER A 62 -15.73 2.14 -13.12
N HIS A 63 -15.57 1.27 -12.12
CA HIS A 63 -16.66 0.53 -11.48
C HIS A 63 -17.37 1.33 -10.36
N MET A 64 -16.81 2.47 -9.94
CA MET A 64 -17.40 3.29 -8.88
C MET A 64 -18.49 4.22 -9.45
N PRO A 65 -19.67 4.29 -8.81
CA PRO A 65 -20.76 5.12 -9.30
C PRO A 65 -20.42 6.61 -9.20
N ASN A 66 -20.66 7.37 -10.27
CA ASN A 66 -20.58 8.84 -10.31
C ASN A 66 -19.23 9.45 -9.89
N CYS A 67 -18.10 8.73 -10.01
CA CYS A 67 -16.79 9.29 -9.72
C CYS A 67 -16.38 10.33 -10.77
N LYS A 68 -16.44 11.62 -10.41
CA LYS A 68 -16.08 12.75 -11.27
C LYS A 68 -14.69 13.33 -10.98
N ASN A 69 -14.01 12.83 -9.95
CA ASN A 69 -12.70 13.32 -9.57
C ASN A 69 -11.64 12.81 -10.58
N PRO A 70 -10.99 13.69 -11.36
CA PRO A 70 -9.98 13.28 -12.33
C PRO A 70 -8.76 12.63 -11.67
N ASP A 71 -8.47 12.95 -10.41
CA ASP A 71 -7.34 12.41 -9.67
C ASP A 71 -7.66 11.10 -8.94
N ALA A 72 -8.90 10.61 -9.02
CA ALA A 72 -9.36 9.45 -8.25
C ALA A 72 -8.50 8.20 -8.50
N ALA A 73 -8.17 7.91 -9.76
CA ALA A 73 -7.33 6.77 -10.10
C ALA A 73 -5.93 6.88 -9.48
N THR A 74 -5.32 8.07 -9.55
CA THR A 74 -3.99 8.33 -8.97
C THR A 74 -4.01 8.23 -7.44
N MET A 75 -5.06 8.76 -6.80
CA MET A 75 -5.23 8.67 -5.34
C MET A 75 -5.43 7.22 -4.91
N LEU A 76 -6.31 6.50 -5.60
CA LEU A 76 -6.59 5.10 -5.31
C LEU A 76 -5.36 4.23 -5.52
N ASP A 77 -4.59 4.43 -6.59
CA ASP A 77 -3.35 3.69 -6.85
C ASP A 77 -2.35 3.79 -5.69
N ARG A 78 -2.21 4.97 -5.08
CA ARG A 78 -1.38 5.17 -3.87
C ARG A 78 -1.92 4.39 -2.68
N MET A 79 -3.25 4.39 -2.48
CA MET A 79 -3.91 3.63 -1.41
C MET A 79 -3.69 2.13 -1.59
N LEU A 80 -3.91 1.61 -2.80
CA LEU A 80 -3.71 0.21 -3.13
C LEU A 80 -2.25 -0.22 -2.96
N TYR A 81 -1.30 0.66 -3.29
CA TYR A 81 0.12 0.40 -3.08
C TYR A 81 0.48 0.26 -1.59
N VAL A 82 -0.10 1.10 -0.71
CA VAL A 82 0.03 0.91 0.74
C VAL A 82 -0.52 -0.46 1.14
N LEU A 83 -1.73 -0.84 0.70
CA LEU A 83 -2.28 -2.14 1.07
C LEU A 83 -1.42 -3.31 0.57
N ALA A 84 -0.84 -3.19 -0.63
CA ALA A 84 0.07 -4.18 -1.18
C ALA A 84 1.39 -4.28 -0.39
N SER A 85 1.91 -3.19 0.17
CA SER A 85 3.11 -3.24 1.02
C SER A 85 2.88 -3.99 2.34
N TYR A 86 1.61 -4.20 2.72
CA TYR A 86 1.20 -5.00 3.87
C TYR A 86 0.60 -6.36 3.47
N SER A 87 0.82 -6.81 2.22
CA SER A 87 0.37 -8.11 1.69
C SER A 87 -1.15 -8.32 1.72
N LEU A 88 -1.94 -7.24 1.80
CA LEU A 88 -3.40 -7.32 1.71
C LEU A 88 -3.86 -7.44 0.24
N LEU A 89 -3.02 -6.99 -0.69
CA LEU A 89 -3.22 -7.08 -2.13
C LEU A 89 -1.92 -7.57 -2.77
N ASP A 90 -2.04 -8.37 -3.83
CA ASP A 90 -0.91 -8.63 -4.71
C ASP A 90 -0.82 -7.55 -5.78
N CYS A 91 0.37 -7.00 -5.99
CA CYS A 91 0.63 -5.94 -6.95
C CYS A 91 1.63 -6.42 -8.02
N SER A 92 1.31 -6.20 -9.30
CA SER A 92 2.25 -6.44 -10.41
C SER A 92 2.25 -5.26 -11.38
N VAL A 93 3.35 -5.06 -12.09
CA VAL A 93 3.47 -4.03 -13.12
C VAL A 93 3.29 -4.68 -14.48
N VAL A 94 2.39 -4.14 -15.29
CA VAL A 94 2.12 -4.59 -16.66
C VAL A 94 2.36 -3.45 -17.65
N LYS A 95 2.84 -3.81 -18.85
CA LYS A 95 3.04 -2.87 -19.95
C LYS A 95 1.78 -2.81 -20.79
N GLU A 96 1.23 -1.63 -20.97
CA GLU A 96 0.11 -1.37 -21.88
C GLU A 96 0.58 -1.35 -23.36
N GLU A 97 -0.38 -1.42 -24.28
CA GLU A 97 -0.13 -1.39 -25.73
C GLU A 97 0.59 -0.11 -26.19
N ASN A 98 0.29 1.02 -25.54
CA ASN A 98 0.93 2.32 -25.76
C ASN A 98 2.37 2.40 -25.18
N GLY A 99 2.83 1.35 -24.50
CA GLY A 99 4.14 1.27 -23.85
C GLY A 99 4.22 1.81 -22.43
N VAL A 100 3.13 2.37 -21.89
CA VAL A 100 3.03 2.85 -20.51
C VAL A 100 3.00 1.68 -19.54
N MET A 101 3.70 1.82 -18.41
CA MET A 101 3.69 0.84 -17.33
C MET A 101 2.59 1.20 -16.33
N LYS A 102 1.74 0.24 -15.97
CA LYS A 102 0.73 0.42 -14.93
C LYS A 102 0.82 -0.67 -13.86
N ARG A 103 0.46 -0.31 -12.64
CA ARG A 103 0.23 -1.28 -11.57
C ARG A 103 -1.16 -1.89 -11.72
N VAL A 104 -1.24 -3.18 -11.49
CA VAL A 104 -2.49 -3.93 -11.38
C VAL A 104 -2.50 -4.72 -10.07
N TYR A 105 -3.68 -4.81 -9.49
CA TYR A 105 -3.92 -5.31 -8.14
C TYR A 105 -4.91 -6.47 -8.18
N VAL A 106 -4.71 -7.44 -7.29
CA VAL A 106 -5.65 -8.53 -7.02
C VAL A 106 -5.66 -8.81 -5.51
N LEU A 107 -6.72 -9.44 -5.01
CA LEU A 107 -6.80 -9.81 -3.60
C LEU A 107 -5.61 -10.71 -3.21
N GLY A 108 -4.95 -10.38 -2.10
CA GLY A 108 -3.85 -11.18 -1.59
C GLY A 108 -4.31 -12.59 -1.19
N THR A 109 -3.49 -13.59 -1.48
CA THR A 109 -3.69 -14.96 -1.00
C THR A 109 -3.06 -15.09 0.40
N MET A 110 -3.80 -14.72 1.44
CA MET A 110 -3.44 -15.07 2.82
C MET A 110 -3.60 -16.56 3.07
#